data_AF-R9HW76-F1
#
_entry.id   AF-R9HW76-F1
#
_cell.length_a   1.000
_cell.length_b   1.000
_cell.length_c   1.000
_cell.angle_alpha   90.00
_cell.angle_beta   90.00
_cell.angle_gamma   90.00
#
_symmetry.space_group_name_H-M   'P 1'
#
loop_
_entity.id
_entity.type
_entity.pdbx_description
1 polymer ?
#
loop_
_entity_poly.entity_id
_entity_poly.type
_entity_poly.pdbx_seq_one_letter_code
_entity_poly.pdbx_strand_id
1 'polypeptide(L)'
;MNIVDFFKNLLNSLVGTSLERMKLINTMNQTFKDSYCSGALDRFCKVSITVGDTNYAHEMSAFFLRSGFKISIENDNNIKDSEFRDISQYILSNKPFIRQLMTLGFDTLIVTGKTSRKGMQYCLKSYTQLGGFSLE
;
A
#
# COMPACT_ATOMS: atom_id res chain seq x y z
N MET A 1 7.11 18.07 0.20
CA MET A 1 7.53 17.00 1.14
C MET A 1 7.97 15.82 0.30
N ASN A 2 9.18 15.28 0.51
CA ASN A 2 9.62 14.09 -0.23
C ASN A 2 8.78 12.87 0.22
N ILE A 3 8.46 11.95 -0.70
CA ILE A 3 7.71 10.73 -0.39
C ILE A 3 8.41 9.88 0.69
N VAL A 4 9.74 9.90 0.74
CA VAL A 4 10.53 9.25 1.80
C VAL A 4 10.23 9.86 3.17
N ASP A 5 10.15 11.19 3.25
CA ASP A 5 9.85 11.90 4.49
C ASP A 5 8.40 11.69 4.93
N PHE A 6 7.48 11.64 3.97
CA PHE A 6 6.09 11.26 4.22
C PHE A 6 6.01 9.90 4.92
N PHE A 7 6.63 8.86 4.34
CA PHE A 7 6.60 7.53 4.94
C PHE A 7 7.31 7.47 6.29
N LYS A 8 8.43 8.16 6.48
CA LYS A 8 9.09 8.25 7.79
C LYS A 8 8.18 8.86 8.85
N ASN A 9 7.55 9.99 8.54
CA ASN A 9 6.62 10.67 9.46
C ASN A 9 5.39 9.81 9.75
N LEU A 10 4.88 9.12 8.73
CA LEU A 10 3.78 8.19 8.86
C LEU A 10 4.14 7.03 9.79
N LEU A 11 5.31 6.41 9.59
CA LEU A 11 5.83 5.33 10.45
C LEU A 11 5.97 5.77 11.91
N ASN A 12 6.58 6.94 12.15
CA ASN A 12 6.72 7.48 13.51
C ASN A 12 5.38 7.71 14.21
N SER A 13 4.29 7.82 13.47
CA SER A 13 2.95 8.07 13.99
C SER A 13 2.12 6.81 14.28
N LEU A 14 2.63 5.61 13.97
CA LEU A 14 1.94 4.31 14.06
C LEU A 14 2.62 3.39 15.11
N VAL A 15 1.93 3.11 16.22
CA VAL A 15 2.24 2.21 17.37
C VAL A 15 1.17 1.08 17.60
N GLY A 16 1.21 0.02 16.81
CA GLY A 16 0.56 -1.30 17.03
C GLY A 16 -0.98 -1.48 17.15
N THR A 17 -1.87 -0.47 17.10
CA THR A 17 -3.32 -0.67 17.40
C THR A 17 -4.28 -0.61 16.19
N SER A 18 -5.52 -1.09 16.34
CA SER A 18 -6.57 -1.05 15.28
C SER A 18 -6.94 0.37 14.83
N LEU A 19 -6.84 1.34 15.74
CA LEU A 19 -7.01 2.77 15.46
C LEU A 19 -5.98 3.29 14.45
N GLU A 20 -4.83 2.63 14.36
CA GLU A 20 -3.73 3.07 13.52
C GLU A 20 -3.87 2.64 12.10
N ARG A 21 -4.54 1.51 11.87
CA ARG A 21 -4.96 1.14 10.54
C ARG A 21 -5.87 2.23 9.98
N MET A 22 -6.80 2.73 10.77
CA MET A 22 -7.66 3.85 10.35
C MET A 22 -6.88 5.15 10.20
N LYS A 23 -5.96 5.47 11.14
CA LYS A 23 -5.07 6.64 11.04
C LYS A 23 -4.22 6.60 9.78
N LEU A 24 -3.57 5.48 9.50
CA LEU A 24 -2.80 5.21 8.29
C LEU A 24 -3.64 5.48 7.04
N ILE A 25 -4.83 4.86 6.95
CA ILE A 25 -5.73 5.03 5.80
C ILE A 25 -6.14 6.50 5.63
N ASN A 26 -6.52 7.17 6.72
CA ASN A 26 -6.96 8.57 6.68
C ASN A 26 -5.80 9.51 6.28
N THR A 27 -4.62 9.34 6.86
CA THR A 27 -3.44 10.13 6.54
C THR A 27 -3.01 9.91 5.09
N MET A 28 -2.95 8.66 4.62
CA MET A 28 -2.64 8.35 3.21
C MET A 28 -3.64 8.99 2.25
N ASN A 29 -4.94 8.87 2.54
CA ASN A 29 -6.00 9.47 1.72
C ASN A 29 -5.91 10.99 1.67
N GLN A 30 -5.65 11.64 2.80
CA GLN A 30 -5.49 13.09 2.85
C GLN A 30 -4.27 13.52 2.02
N THR A 31 -3.12 12.85 2.19
CA THR A 31 -1.92 13.15 1.42
C THR A 31 -2.07 12.91 -0.08
N PHE A 32 -2.74 11.82 -0.49
CA PHE A 32 -3.02 11.58 -1.91
C PHE A 32 -3.96 12.62 -2.50
N LYS A 33 -4.98 13.05 -1.74
CA LYS A 33 -5.86 14.15 -2.15
C LYS A 33 -5.07 15.45 -2.33
N ASP A 34 -4.25 15.83 -1.35
CA ASP A 34 -3.47 17.06 -1.40
C ASP A 34 -2.42 17.03 -2.54
N SER A 35 -1.79 15.88 -2.77
CA SER A 35 -0.82 15.67 -3.85
C SER A 35 -1.47 15.72 -5.24
N TYR A 36 -2.69 15.20 -5.36
CA TYR A 36 -3.48 15.31 -6.60
C TYR A 36 -3.92 16.76 -6.85
N CYS A 37 -4.46 17.44 -5.83
CA CYS A 37 -4.89 18.83 -5.95
C CYS A 37 -3.75 19.81 -6.24
N SER A 38 -2.53 19.51 -5.78
CA SER A 38 -1.33 20.31 -6.07
C SER A 38 -0.67 19.97 -7.42
N GLY A 39 -1.15 18.95 -8.13
CA GLY A 39 -0.58 18.50 -9.40
C GLY A 39 0.71 17.67 -9.27
N ALA A 40 1.08 17.25 -8.05
CA ALA A 40 2.22 16.37 -7.82
C ALA A 40 1.93 14.89 -8.17
N LEU A 41 0.66 14.50 -8.18
CA LEU A 41 0.19 13.20 -8.67
C LEU A 41 -0.85 13.41 -9.78
N ASP A 42 -0.65 12.77 -10.92
CA ASP A 42 -1.61 12.79 -12.04
C ASP A 42 -2.85 11.94 -11.76
N ARG A 43 -2.71 10.92 -10.90
CA ARG A 43 -3.75 9.95 -10.59
C ARG A 43 -4.27 10.17 -9.17
N PHE A 44 -5.58 10.36 -9.04
CA PHE A 44 -6.22 10.46 -7.75
C PHE A 44 -6.37 9.06 -7.15
N CYS A 45 -5.60 8.80 -6.09
CA CYS A 45 -5.55 7.51 -5.42
C CYS A 45 -6.33 7.56 -4.09
N LYS A 46 -7.08 6.49 -3.79
CA LYS A 46 -7.80 6.29 -2.54
C LYS A 46 -7.42 4.97 -1.89
N VAL A 47 -6.98 5.02 -0.64
CA VAL A 47 -6.59 3.87 0.15
C VAL A 47 -7.77 3.34 0.96
N SER A 48 -7.91 2.02 1.03
CA SER A 48 -8.88 1.33 1.88
C SER A 48 -8.37 -0.04 2.35
N ILE A 49 -9.08 -0.63 3.31
CA ILE A 49 -8.84 -1.98 3.81
C ILE A 49 -9.80 -2.93 3.08
N THR A 50 -9.31 -4.08 2.64
CA THR A 50 -10.12 -5.10 1.98
C THR A 50 -9.59 -6.51 2.26
N VAL A 51 -10.16 -7.50 1.59
CA VAL A 51 -9.74 -8.90 1.66
C VAL A 51 -8.39 -9.06 0.96
N GLY A 52 -7.40 -9.60 1.65
CA GLY A 52 -6.13 -10.00 1.06
C GLY A 52 -6.21 -11.39 0.42
N ASP A 53 -5.14 -11.79 -0.27
CA ASP A 53 -5.01 -13.14 -0.80
C ASP A 53 -4.47 -14.07 0.29
N THR A 54 -5.19 -15.17 0.57
CA THR A 54 -4.80 -16.13 1.62
C THR A 54 -3.45 -16.79 1.34
N ASN A 55 -3.00 -16.84 0.09
CA ASN A 55 -1.68 -17.36 -0.27
C ASN A 55 -0.55 -16.42 0.20
N TYR A 56 -0.85 -15.13 0.42
CA TYR A 56 0.13 -14.13 0.85
C TYR A 56 0.22 -13.99 2.37
N ALA A 57 -0.67 -14.65 3.10
CA ALA A 57 -0.70 -14.64 4.56
C ALA A 57 0.68 -14.99 5.18
N HIS A 58 0.89 -14.41 6.36
CA HIS A 58 2.04 -14.59 7.24
C HIS A 58 1.58 -14.53 8.71
N GLU A 59 2.50 -14.78 9.64
CA GLU A 59 2.20 -14.94 11.08
C GLU A 59 1.44 -13.77 11.72
N MET A 60 1.62 -12.55 11.18
CA MET A 60 1.03 -11.31 11.68
C MET A 60 -0.23 -10.89 10.91
N SER A 61 -0.63 -11.64 9.87
CA SER A 61 -1.78 -11.27 9.04
C SER A 61 -3.05 -11.17 9.86
N ALA A 62 -3.83 -10.10 9.64
CA ALA A 62 -5.08 -9.91 10.35
C ALA A 62 -6.07 -11.04 10.00
N PHE A 63 -6.66 -11.65 11.03
CA PHE A 63 -7.75 -12.59 10.86
C PHE A 63 -8.95 -11.91 10.17
N PHE A 64 -9.68 -12.68 9.35
CA PHE A 64 -10.93 -12.29 8.69
C PHE A 64 -10.85 -11.07 7.75
N LEU A 65 -10.71 -11.35 6.44
CA LEU A 65 -11.11 -10.48 5.32
C LEU A 65 -10.56 -9.04 5.31
N ARG A 66 -9.56 -8.72 6.14
CA ARG A 66 -9.05 -7.36 6.34
C ARG A 66 -7.54 -7.28 6.12
N SER A 67 -6.89 -8.29 5.58
CA SER A 67 -5.44 -8.27 5.39
C SER A 67 -4.98 -7.56 4.10
N GLY A 68 -5.91 -7.11 3.25
CA GLY A 68 -5.63 -6.37 2.04
C GLY A 68 -5.49 -4.87 2.27
N PHE A 69 -4.37 -4.30 1.86
CA PHE A 69 -4.13 -2.86 1.75
C PHE A 69 -4.40 -2.43 0.30
N LYS A 70 -5.54 -1.81 0.04
CA LYS A 70 -6.01 -1.47 -1.31
C LYS A 70 -5.77 -0.01 -1.63
N ILE A 71 -5.21 0.26 -2.81
CA ILE A 71 -5.13 1.56 -3.47
C ILE A 71 -6.03 1.50 -4.71
N SER A 72 -7.12 2.27 -4.67
CA SER A 72 -8.05 2.49 -5.76
C SER A 72 -7.64 3.73 -6.54
N ILE A 73 -7.49 3.62 -7.86
CA ILE A 73 -7.27 4.77 -8.73
C ILE A 73 -8.64 5.24 -9.21
N GLU A 74 -9.03 6.43 -8.76
CA GLU A 74 -10.39 6.95 -8.94
C GLU A 74 -10.61 7.54 -10.33
N ASN A 75 -9.56 8.10 -10.95
CA ASN A 75 -9.57 8.62 -12.33
C ASN A 75 -8.87 7.65 -13.29
N ASP A 76 -9.32 6.39 -13.32
CA ASP A 76 -8.69 5.27 -14.03
C ASP A 76 -9.01 5.18 -15.54
N ASN A 77 -9.48 6.28 -16.14
CA ASN A 77 -9.71 6.36 -17.58
C ASN A 77 -8.41 6.10 -18.34
N ASN A 78 -8.46 5.18 -19.31
CA ASN A 78 -7.35 4.74 -20.16
C ASN A 78 -6.08 4.34 -19.38
N ILE A 79 -6.23 3.84 -18.15
CA ILE A 79 -5.09 3.45 -17.33
C ILE A 79 -4.31 2.29 -17.97
N LYS A 80 -2.98 2.44 -18.01
CA LYS A 80 -2.06 1.42 -18.51
C LYS A 80 -1.57 0.51 -17.39
N ASP A 81 -1.21 -0.71 -17.76
CA ASP A 81 -0.66 -1.68 -16.81
C ASP A 81 0.66 -1.21 -16.18
N SER A 82 1.43 -0.37 -16.88
CA SER A 82 2.62 0.28 -16.34
C SER A 82 2.29 1.21 -15.18
N GLU A 83 1.20 1.97 -15.23
CA GLU A 83 0.82 2.92 -14.18
C GLU A 83 0.46 2.21 -12.87
N PHE A 84 -0.18 1.03 -12.95
CA PHE A 84 -0.39 0.20 -11.76
C PHE A 84 0.94 -0.24 -11.14
N ARG A 85 1.94 -0.59 -11.95
CA ARG A 85 3.28 -0.95 -11.46
C ARG A 85 3.97 0.24 -10.82
N ASP A 86 3.95 1.40 -11.46
CA ASP A 86 4.59 2.62 -10.95
C ASP A 86 4.01 3.03 -9.60
N ILE A 87 2.68 3.03 -9.48
CA ILE A 87 1.98 3.30 -8.20
C ILE A 87 2.35 2.27 -7.13
N SER A 88 2.45 1.00 -7.52
CA SER A 88 2.85 -0.06 -6.60
C SER A 88 4.29 0.13 -6.12
N GLN A 89 5.21 0.53 -6.99
CA GLN A 89 6.62 0.74 -6.65
C GLN A 89 6.84 1.88 -5.65
N TYR A 90 6.00 2.91 -5.61
CA TYR A 90 6.07 3.93 -4.56
C TYR A 90 5.92 3.35 -3.15
N ILE A 91 5.13 2.28 -3.01
CA ILE A 91 4.95 1.57 -1.75
C ILE A 91 6.05 0.50 -1.59
N LEU A 92 6.24 -0.33 -2.62
CA LEU A 92 7.08 -1.54 -2.58
C LEU A 92 8.59 -1.24 -2.51
N SER A 93 9.02 -0.04 -2.89
CA SER A 93 10.42 0.39 -2.73
C SER A 93 10.77 0.75 -1.28
N ASN A 94 9.77 1.04 -0.43
CA ASN A 94 9.99 1.46 0.94
C ASN A 94 9.86 0.27 1.92
N LYS A 95 10.96 -0.49 2.08
CA LYS A 95 11.00 -1.67 2.97
C LYS A 95 10.53 -1.37 4.41
N PRO A 96 10.96 -0.28 5.08
CA PRO A 96 10.43 0.08 6.40
C PRO A 96 8.91 0.21 6.43
N PHE A 97 8.33 0.86 5.41
CA PHE A 97 6.88 1.00 5.31
C PHE A 97 6.17 -0.34 5.12
N ILE A 98 6.70 -1.22 4.28
CA ILE A 98 6.14 -2.57 4.08
C ILE A 98 6.16 -3.38 5.38
N ARG A 99 7.26 -3.33 6.14
CA ARG A 99 7.33 -4.00 7.45
C ARG A 99 6.27 -3.47 8.41
N GLN A 100 6.02 -2.17 8.42
CA GLN A 100 4.95 -1.61 9.25
C GLN A 100 3.57 -2.06 8.78
N LEU A 101 3.31 -2.13 7.47
CA LEU A 101 2.07 -2.69 6.95
C LEU A 101 1.87 -4.14 7.42
N MET A 102 2.93 -4.96 7.37
CA MET A 102 2.89 -6.32 7.90
C MET A 102 2.62 -6.36 9.40
N THR A 103 3.25 -5.49 10.20
CA THR A 103 2.99 -5.38 11.64
C THR A 103 1.56 -4.96 11.97
N LEU A 104 0.96 -4.12 11.13
CA LEU A 104 -0.45 -3.74 11.22
C LEU A 104 -1.42 -4.84 10.73
N GLY A 105 -0.87 -5.97 10.26
CA GLY A 105 -1.61 -7.15 9.83
C GLY A 105 -2.09 -7.11 8.37
N PHE A 106 -1.43 -6.35 7.52
CA PHE A 106 -1.63 -6.42 6.07
C PHE A 106 -0.65 -7.40 5.42
N ASP A 107 -1.13 -8.25 4.52
CA ASP A 107 -0.32 -9.24 3.79
C ASP A 107 -0.26 -8.97 2.27
N THR A 108 -1.26 -8.26 1.76
CA THR A 108 -1.48 -8.09 0.32
C THR A 108 -1.62 -6.60 0.00
N LEU A 109 -0.78 -6.09 -0.89
CA LEU A 109 -1.01 -4.80 -1.54
C LEU A 109 -1.86 -5.02 -2.78
N ILE A 110 -2.93 -4.25 -2.94
CA ILE A 110 -3.83 -4.33 -4.09
C ILE A 110 -3.88 -2.95 -4.73
N VAL A 111 -3.48 -2.82 -5.98
CA VAL A 111 -3.60 -1.57 -6.74
C VAL A 111 -4.54 -1.80 -7.91
N THR A 112 -5.67 -1.12 -7.94
CA THR A 112 -6.74 -1.37 -8.92
C THR A 112 -7.42 -0.10 -9.35
N GLY A 113 -7.93 -0.08 -10.58
CA GLY A 113 -8.77 1.00 -11.07
C GLY A 113 -10.20 0.86 -10.54
N LYS A 114 -10.84 1.98 -10.23
CA LYS A 114 -12.21 1.98 -9.72
C LYS A 114 -13.23 1.41 -10.72
N THR A 115 -13.05 1.68 -12.01
CA THR A 115 -14.05 1.36 -13.05
C THR A 115 -13.54 0.34 -14.07
N SER A 116 -12.23 0.35 -14.35
CA SER A 116 -11.56 -0.45 -15.38
C SER A 116 -11.54 -1.95 -15.10
N ARG A 117 -11.93 -2.40 -13.89
CA ARG A 117 -11.80 -3.79 -13.39
C ARG A 117 -10.37 -4.35 -13.47
N LYS A 118 -9.39 -3.53 -13.80
CA LYS A 118 -7.97 -3.88 -13.86
C LYS A 118 -7.31 -3.64 -12.52
N GLY A 119 -6.26 -4.39 -12.25
CA GLY A 119 -5.42 -4.17 -11.07
C GLY A 119 -4.32 -5.21 -10.96
N MET A 120 -3.46 -4.99 -9.99
CA MET A 120 -2.35 -5.87 -9.64
C MET A 120 -2.36 -6.10 -8.13
N GLN A 121 -1.89 -7.27 -7.72
CA GLN A 121 -1.73 -7.63 -6.32
C GLN A 121 -0.30 -8.05 -6.05
N TYR A 122 0.19 -7.74 -4.86
CA TYR A 122 1.57 -8.00 -4.45
C TYR A 122 1.61 -8.58 -3.05
N CYS A 123 2.38 -9.66 -2.90
CA CYS A 123 2.65 -10.31 -1.64
C CYS A 123 3.67 -9.50 -0.83
N LEU A 124 3.25 -8.85 0.26
CA LEU A 124 4.11 -7.91 1.00
C LEU A 124 5.37 -8.57 1.57
N LYS A 125 5.28 -9.82 2.06
CA LYS A 125 6.43 -10.58 2.57
C LYS A 125 7.54 -10.80 1.53
N SER A 126 7.20 -10.80 0.24
CA SER A 126 8.20 -10.95 -0.83
C SER A 126 9.13 -9.72 -0.96
N TYR A 127 8.69 -8.57 -0.45
CA TYR A 127 9.41 -7.29 -0.55
C TYR A 127 10.13 -6.91 0.74
N THR A 128 9.95 -7.67 1.82
CA THR A 128 10.62 -7.43 3.11
C THR A 128 11.89 -8.23 3.31
N GLN A 129 12.22 -9.16 2.39
CA GLN A 129 13.45 -9.95 2.44
C GLN A 129 14.65 -9.03 2.75
N LEU A 130 15.10 -9.12 4.00
CA LEU A 130 16.48 -8.92 4.38
C LEU A 130 17.25 -9.91 3.50
N GLY A 131 18.28 -9.45 2.80
CA GLY A 131 19.07 -10.33 1.95
C GLY A 131 19.59 -11.51 2.78
N GLY A 132 18.93 -12.65 2.63
CA GLY A 132 19.62 -13.93 2.58
C GLY A 132 19.90 -14.15 1.11
N PHE A 133 21.14 -13.97 0.70
CA PHE A 133 21.62 -14.66 -0.48
C PHE A 133 21.27 -16.15 -0.29
N SER A 134 20.37 -16.70 -1.08
CA SER A 134 20.57 -18.08 -1.51
C SER A 134 21.57 -17.98 -2.65
N LEU A 135 22.85 -18.11 -2.29
CA LEU A 135 23.76 -18.82 -3.18
C LEU A 135 23.36 -20.28 -3.07
N GLU A 136 22.72 -20.78 -4.12
CA GLU A 136 22.92 -22.11 -4.72
C GLU A 136 22.21 -22.16 -6.07
#